data_AF-A0A084U9B6-F1
#
_entry.id   AF-A0A084U9B6-F1
#
_cell.length_a   1.000
_cell.length_b   1.000
_cell.length_c   1.000
_cell.angle_alpha   90.00
_cell.angle_beta   90.00
_cell.angle_gamma   90.00
#
_symmetry.space_group_name_H-M   'P 1'
#
loop_
_entity.id
_entity.type
_entity.pdbx_description
1 polymer ?
#
loop_
_entity_poly.entity_id
_entity_poly.type
_entity_poly.pdbx_seq_one_letter_code
_entity_poly.pdbx_strand_id
1 'polypeptide(L)' 'MREDILKRRLTDRAQLIVAVETLLNRGMSEERIPIELSRAFYVDMDELNAVLDMMTITANTRSGSNAHSMHAG' A
#
# COMPACT_ATOMS: atom_id res chain seq x y z
N MET A 1 1.01 -5.88 -35.19
CA MET A 1 0.01 -6.52 -34.32
C MET A 1 0.44 -6.15 -32.91
N ARG A 2 -0.20 -5.14 -32.30
CA ARG A 2 0.18 -4.71 -30.95
C ARG A 2 -0.25 -5.85 -30.04
N GLU A 3 0.70 -6.49 -29.37
CA GLU A 3 0.39 -7.51 -28.39
C GLU A 3 -0.45 -6.84 -27.30
N ASP A 4 -1.76 -7.02 -27.38
CA ASP A 4 -2.69 -6.70 -26.29
C ASP A 4 -2.35 -7.66 -25.15
N ILE A 5 -1.29 -7.33 -24.42
CA ILE A 5 -0.92 -8.00 -23.19
C ILE A 5 -2.11 -7.77 -22.26
N LEU A 6 -2.95 -8.79 -22.14
CA LEU A 6 -4.03 -8.90 -21.17
C LEU A 6 -3.39 -8.89 -19.78
N LYS A 7 -2.96 -7.71 -19.32
CA LYS A 7 -2.44 -7.51 -17.98
C LYS A 7 -3.52 -8.00 -17.03
N ARG A 8 -3.14 -8.89 -16.12
CA ARG A 8 -4.05 -9.35 -15.08
C ARG A 8 -4.55 -8.13 -14.30
N ARG A 9 -5.85 -8.09 -14.03
CA ARG A 9 -6.47 -6.98 -13.30
C ARG A 9 -6.20 -7.16 -11.81
N LEU A 10 -5.68 -6.13 -11.18
CA LEU A 10 -5.51 -6.02 -9.74
C LEU A 10 -6.37 -4.85 -9.27
N THR A 11 -7.68 -5.09 -9.23
CA THR A 11 -8.70 -4.08 -8.90
C THR A 11 -9.48 -4.45 -7.64
N ASP A 12 -9.26 -5.65 -7.10
CA ASP A 12 -9.90 -6.10 -5.87
C ASP A 12 -9.14 -5.57 -4.65
N ARG A 13 -9.87 -4.97 -3.70
CA ARG A 13 -9.28 -4.35 -2.51
C ARG A 13 -8.47 -5.34 -1.67
N ALA A 14 -8.95 -6.56 -1.47
CA ALA A 14 -8.24 -7.55 -0.66
C ALA A 14 -6.93 -7.97 -1.35
N GLN A 15 -6.94 -8.11 -2.69
CA GLN A 15 -5.71 -8.37 -3.44
C GLN A 15 -4.75 -7.18 -3.44
N LEU A 16 -5.26 -5.95 -3.52
CA LEU A 16 -4.45 -4.72 -3.44
C LEU A 16 -3.76 -4.62 -2.08
N ILE A 17 -4.49 -4.86 -0.99
CA ILE A 17 -3.93 -4.90 0.37
C ILE A 17 -2.76 -5.89 0.45
N VAL A 18 -2.95 -7.13 0.01
CA VAL A 18 -1.90 -8.16 0.06
C VAL A 18 -0.69 -7.77 -0.79
N ALA A 19 -0.92 -7.21 -1.99
CA ALA A 19 0.16 -6.77 -2.87
C ALA A 19 0.96 -5.62 -2.26
N VAL A 20 0.28 -4.61 -1.71
CA VAL A 20 0.88 -3.45 -1.06
C VAL A 20 1.67 -3.90 0.18
N GLU A 21 1.09 -4.70 1.08
CA GLU A 21 1.80 -5.23 2.26
C GLU A 21 3.05 -6.02 1.86
N THR A 22 2.96 -6.83 0.82
CA THR A 22 4.11 -7.61 0.33
C THR A 22 5.23 -6.71 -0.17
N LEU A 23 4.91 -5.61 -0.87
CA LEU A 23 5.90 -4.66 -1.38
C LEU A 23 6.49 -3.79 -0.25
N LEU A 24 5.67 -3.34 0.69
CA LEU A 24 6.12 -2.62 1.89
C LEU A 24 7.07 -3.47 2.73
N ASN A 25 6.72 -4.75 2.96
CA ASN A 25 7.58 -5.69 3.70
C ASN A 25 8.92 -5.97 2.99
N ARG A 26 9.02 -5.72 1.68
CA ARG A 26 10.28 -5.78 0.92
C ARG A 26 11.09 -4.48 1.00
N GLY A 27 10.61 -3.48 1.74
CA GLY A 27 11.25 -2.16 1.86
C GLY A 27 10.96 -1.22 0.70
N MET A 28 9.92 -1.49 -0.11
CA MET A 28 9.51 -0.57 -1.18
C MET A 28 8.75 0.62 -0.60
N SER A 29 9.11 1.83 -1.01
CA SER A 29 8.41 3.05 -0.61
C SER A 29 6.99 3.09 -1.18
N GLU A 30 6.04 3.62 -0.41
CA GLU A 30 4.63 3.79 -0.79
C GLU A 30 4.47 4.53 -2.13
N GLU A 31 5.30 5.55 -2.39
CA GLU A 31 5.34 6.32 -3.64
C GLU A 31 5.75 5.49 -4.88
N ARG A 32 6.49 4.38 -4.69
CA ARG A 32 6.98 3.51 -5.77
C ARG A 32 5.98 2.40 -6.10
N ILE A 33 5.11 2.03 -5.15
CA ILE A 33 4.17 0.92 -5.29
C ILE A 33 3.21 1.10 -6.47
N PRO A 34 2.55 2.27 -6.68
CA PRO A 34 1.67 2.47 -7.83
C PRO A 34 2.37 2.31 -9.18
N ILE A 35 3.63 2.76 -9.26
CA ILE A 35 4.45 2.69 -10.47
C ILE A 35 4.73 1.23 -10.82
N GLU A 36 5.14 0.44 -9.84
CA GLU A 36 5.50 -0.96 -10.06
C GLU A 36 4.27 -1.84 -10.31
N LEU A 37 3.16 -1.60 -9.62
CA LEU A 37 1.92 -2.34 -9.85
C LEU A 37 1.33 -2.02 -11.23
N SER A 38 1.30 -0.75 -11.66
CA SER A 38 0.79 -0.35 -12.99
C SER A 38 1.63 -0.89 -14.16
N ARG A 39 2.93 -1.12 -13.92
CA ARG A 39 3.81 -1.78 -14.90
C ARG A 39 3.41 -3.23 -15.16
N ALA A 40 3.10 -3.98 -14.11
CA ALA A 40 2.79 -5.41 -14.20
C ALA A 40 1.31 -5.73 -14.42
N PHE A 41 0.41 -4.92 -13.87
CA PHE A 41 -1.03 -5.19 -13.79
C PHE A 41 -1.86 -4.02 -14.34
N TYR A 42 -3.12 -4.30 -14.66
CA TYR A 42 -4.12 -3.25 -14.80
C TYR A 42 -4.70 -2.97 -13.40
N VAL A 43 -4.36 -1.81 -12.84
CA VAL A 43 -4.63 -1.45 -11.45
C VAL A 43 -5.71 -0.39 -11.40
N ASP A 44 -6.63 -0.53 -10.45
CA ASP A 44 -7.53 0.56 -10.09
C ASP A 44 -6.77 1.54 -9.18
N MET A 45 -6.45 2.73 -9.70
CA MET A 45 -5.59 3.69 -9.00
C MET A 45 -6.32 4.35 -7.84
N ASP A 46 -7.64 4.56 -7.95
CA ASP A 46 -8.47 5.11 -6.89
C ASP A 46 -8.52 4.14 -5.70
N GLU A 47 -8.78 2.85 -5.95
CA GLU A 47 -8.78 1.82 -4.91
C GLU A 47 -7.38 1.62 -4.30
N LEU A 48 -6.32 1.64 -5.12
CA LEU A 48 -4.94 1.55 -4.61
C LEU A 48 -4.61 2.73 -3.68
N ASN A 49 -4.97 3.96 -4.05
CA ASN A 49 -4.74 5.14 -3.22
C ASN A 49 -5.48 5.04 -1.88
N ALA A 50 -6.73 4.54 -1.89
CA ALA A 50 -7.50 4.32 -0.66
C ALA A 50 -6.85 3.26 0.25
N VAL A 51 -6.27 2.20 -0.33
CA VAL A 51 -5.52 1.19 0.43
C VAL A 51 -4.24 1.77 1.04
N LEU A 52 -3.48 2.56 0.27
CA LEU A 52 -2.27 3.21 0.77
C LEU A 52 -2.59 4.16 1.93
N ASP A 53 -3.59 5.04 1.77
CA ASP A 53 -4.04 5.96 2.81
C ASP A 53 -4.44 5.23 4.11
N MET A 54 -5.25 4.16 3.99
CA MET A 54 -5.63 3.30 5.12
C MET A 54 -4.41 2.72 5.85
N MET A 55 -3.39 2.28 5.11
CA MET A 55 -2.19 1.66 5.67
C MET A 55 -1.26 2.68 6.32
N THR A 56 -1.09 3.86 5.71
CA THR A 56 -0.32 4.97 6.29
C THR A 56 -0.93 5.41 7.63
N ILE A 57 -2.27 5.53 7.70
CA ILE A 57 -2.97 5.88 8.94
C ILE A 57 -2.69 4.85 10.04
N THR A 58 -2.70 3.57 9.69
CA THR A 58 -2.46 2.45 10.63
C THR A 58 -1.01 2.41 11.11
N ALA A 59 -0.04 2.72 10.24
CA ALA A 59 1.38 2.78 10.61
C ALA A 59 1.66 3.94 11.57
N ASN A 60 1.07 5.11 11.33
CA ASN A 60 1.28 6.30 12.15
C ASN A 60 0.67 6.16 13.56
N THR A 61 -0.45 5.43 13.71
CA THR A 61 -1.04 5.17 15.04
C THR A 61 -0.19 4.25 15.92
N ARG A 62 0.60 3.34 15.33
CA ARG A 62 1.50 2.45 16.08
C ARG A 62 2.74 3.15 16.64
N SER A 63 3.10 4.32 16.09
CA SER A 63 4.26 5.10 16.54
C SER A 63 3.95 6.02 17.74
N GLY A 64 2.67 6.30 18.01
CA GLY A 64 2.26 7.31 19.01
C GLY A 64 2.12 6.86 20.47
N SER A 65 2.46 5.62 20.84
CA SER A 65 2.10 5.06 22.16
C SER A 65 3.19 5.08 23.25
N ASN A 66 4.32 5.80 23.09
CA ASN A 66 5.40 5.79 24.10
C ASN A 66 5.78 7.16 24.69
N ALA A 67 4.79 8.03 24.93
CA ALA A 67 5.00 9.31 25.62
C ALA A 67 3.89 9.60 26.64
N HIS A 68 3.66 8.69 27.60
CA HIS A 68 2.87 9.01 28.79
C HIS A 68 3.25 8.12 29.98
N SER A 69 4.43 8.35 30.56
CA SER A 69 4.77 7.91 31.92
C SER A 69 5.88 8.80 32.49
N MET A 70 5.56 10.07 32.74
CA MET A 70 6.33 10.94 33.62
C MET A 70 5.36 11.64 34.59
N HIS A 71 4.98 10.93 35.66
CA HIS A 71 4.32 11.46 36.87
C HIS A 71 4.29 10.29 37.88
N ALA A 72 4.67 10.35 39.14
CA ALA A 72 5.09 11.39 40.08
C ALA A 72 6.18 10.75 40.98
N GLY A 73 7.09 11.51 41.60
CA GLY A 73 6.81 12.19 42.86
C GLY A 73 7.44 11.40 44.00
#